data_AF-A0A7V3XKM6-F1
#
_entry.id   AF-A0A7V3XKM6-F1
#
_cell.length_a   1.000
_cell.length_b   1.000
_cell.length_c   1.000
_cell.angle_alpha   90.00
_cell.angle_beta   90.00
_cell.angle_gamma   90.00
#
_symmetry.space_group_name_H-M   'P 1'
#
loop_
_entity.id
_entity.type
_entity.pdbx_description
1 polymer ?
#
loop_
_entity_poly.entity_id
_entity_poly.type
_entity_poly.pdbx_seq_one_letter_code
_entity_poly.pdbx_strand_id
1 'polypeptide(L)'
;MLAVMLAAMLTAPPPGAAGEISTLFDEYKCSITGTTVFENIELTLVDQFETTGAIAIRPVIICNPVSKNGGPINNPFLHYVCSQTINARGTPAFEQRTVTVVNQFGEHSFLVRNRHNTVCVPSLKFEDGDNGTAE
;
A
#
# COMPACT_ATOMS: atom_id res chain seq x y z
N MET A 1 -53.34 3.52 25.08
CA MET A 1 -52.19 2.64 25.35
C MET A 1 -51.36 2.60 24.06
N LEU A 2 -50.30 3.41 23.89
CA LEU A 2 -48.94 3.27 24.48
C LEU A 2 -48.35 1.88 24.13
N ALA A 3 -47.17 1.69 23.53
CA ALA A 3 -46.07 2.57 23.17
C ALA A 3 -45.21 1.92 22.08
N VAL A 4 -44.53 2.76 21.31
CA VAL A 4 -43.39 2.48 20.42
C VAL A 4 -42.17 1.99 21.22
N MET A 5 -41.38 1.06 20.68
CA MET A 5 -39.91 0.88 20.76
C MET A 5 -39.58 -0.51 20.19
N LEU A 6 -38.53 -0.77 19.42
CA LEU A 6 -37.16 -0.31 19.64
C LEU A 6 -36.38 -0.30 18.32
N ALA A 7 -35.77 0.85 18.03
CA ALA A 7 -34.74 0.99 17.03
C ALA A 7 -33.55 0.11 17.40
N ALA A 8 -33.14 -0.81 16.52
CA ALA A 8 -31.78 -1.33 16.54
C ALA A 8 -30.89 -0.16 16.11
N MET A 9 -30.40 0.59 17.08
CA MET A 9 -29.41 1.63 16.90
C MET A 9 -28.24 1.02 16.14
N LEU A 10 -27.87 1.62 15.01
CA LEU A 10 -26.52 1.49 14.46
C LEU A 10 -25.57 1.97 15.57
N THR A 11 -25.08 1.06 16.40
CA THR A 11 -23.92 1.37 17.22
C THR A 11 -22.76 1.42 16.25
N ALA A 12 -22.39 2.65 15.86
CA ALA A 12 -21.08 2.90 15.27
C ALA A 12 -20.03 2.17 16.12
N PRO A 13 -19.00 1.54 15.49
CA PRO A 13 -17.91 0.96 16.26
C PRO A 13 -17.36 2.03 17.21
N PRO A 14 -17.04 1.69 18.47
CA PRO A 14 -16.59 2.67 19.44
C PRO A 14 -15.39 3.44 18.86
N PRO A 15 -15.36 4.79 18.97
CA PRO A 15 -14.18 5.57 18.62
C PRO A 15 -13.07 5.16 19.59
N GLY A 16 -12.20 4.25 19.14
CA GLY A 16 -11.25 3.56 20.02
C GLY A 16 -10.70 2.25 19.48
N ALA A 17 -11.34 1.63 18.48
CA ALA A 17 -10.78 0.44 17.80
C ALA A 17 -9.68 0.78 16.75
N ALA A 18 -9.10 1.97 16.81
CA ALA A 18 -7.94 2.37 16.00
C ALA A 18 -6.59 1.93 16.63
N GLY A 19 -6.61 1.38 17.85
CA GLY A 19 -5.40 1.05 18.62
C GLY A 19 -4.72 -0.27 18.27
N GLU A 20 -5.41 -1.21 17.61
CA GLU A 20 -4.91 -2.59 17.44
C GLU A 20 -4.32 -2.89 16.05
N ILE A 21 -4.35 -1.95 15.11
CA ILE A 21 -3.72 -2.15 13.78
C ILE A 21 -2.19 -1.93 13.87
N SER A 22 -1.71 -1.15 14.83
CA SER A 22 -0.37 -0.56 14.77
C SER A 22 0.80 -1.48 15.16
N THR A 23 0.57 -2.63 15.81
CA THR A 23 1.69 -3.42 16.38
C THR A 23 2.25 -4.46 15.42
N LEU A 24 1.52 -4.83 14.36
CA LEU A 24 1.96 -5.85 13.40
C LEU A 24 2.67 -5.27 12.17
N PHE A 25 2.40 -4.00 11.83
CA PHE A 25 2.89 -3.38 10.61
C PHE A 25 3.99 -2.37 10.89
N ASP A 26 5.07 -2.44 10.11
CA ASP A 26 6.13 -1.42 10.14
C ASP A 26 5.70 -0.15 9.44
N GLU A 27 6.20 0.99 9.94
CA GLU A 27 6.13 2.25 9.21
C GLU A 27 7.26 2.32 8.18
N TYR A 28 7.02 3.02 7.06
CA TYR A 28 7.98 3.11 5.97
C TYR A 28 8.31 4.56 5.61
N LYS A 29 9.60 4.84 5.38
CA LYS A 29 10.07 6.07 4.74
C LYS A 29 10.47 5.76 3.30
N CYS A 30 9.79 6.41 2.35
CA CYS A 30 9.99 6.21 0.93
C CYS A 30 10.77 7.37 0.29
N SER A 31 11.70 7.07 -0.60
CA SER A 31 12.53 8.04 -1.33
C SER A 31 12.43 7.79 -2.84
N ILE A 32 12.36 8.88 -3.61
CA ILE A 32 12.42 8.81 -5.07
C ILE A 32 13.84 8.36 -5.45
N THR A 33 13.94 7.39 -6.34
CA THR A 33 15.21 6.91 -6.88
C THR A 33 15.37 7.32 -8.34
N GLY A 34 16.62 7.32 -8.81
CA GLY A 34 16.94 7.50 -10.22
C GLY A 34 16.52 6.29 -11.06
N THR A 35 16.58 6.48 -12.37
CA THR A 35 16.32 5.41 -13.34
C THR A 35 17.56 4.55 -13.53
N THR A 36 17.40 3.24 -13.40
CA THR A 36 18.37 2.24 -13.87
C THR A 36 17.87 1.61 -15.17
N VAL A 37 18.73 0.88 -15.88
CA VAL A 37 18.31 0.03 -16.99
C VAL A 37 17.34 -1.01 -16.45
N PHE A 38 16.17 -1.10 -17.07
CA PHE A 38 15.09 -1.97 -16.64
C PHE A 38 14.39 -2.54 -17.86
N GLU A 39 14.23 -3.86 -17.88
CA GLU A 39 13.42 -4.53 -18.87
C GLU A 39 11.95 -4.42 -18.50
N ASN A 40 11.08 -4.16 -19.47
CA ASN A 40 9.65 -4.08 -19.22
C ASN A 40 9.11 -5.45 -18.78
N ILE A 41 8.34 -5.46 -17.70
CA ILE A 41 7.73 -6.68 -17.16
C ILE A 41 6.21 -6.56 -17.28
N GLU A 42 5.59 -7.49 -17.99
CA GLU A 42 4.13 -7.60 -18.05
C GLU A 42 3.58 -8.22 -16.76
N LEU A 43 2.50 -7.64 -16.24
CA LEU A 43 1.89 -7.99 -14.97
C LEU A 43 0.38 -8.13 -15.14
N THR A 44 -0.20 -9.05 -14.37
CA THR A 44 -1.64 -9.04 -14.06
C THR A 44 -1.80 -8.63 -12.61
N LEU A 45 -2.54 -7.56 -12.37
CA LEU A 45 -2.75 -6.99 -11.05
C LEU A 45 -4.22 -7.15 -10.64
N VAL A 46 -4.42 -7.60 -9.41
CA VAL A 46 -5.72 -7.88 -8.83
C VAL A 46 -5.78 -7.22 -7.46
N ASP A 47 -6.79 -6.39 -7.26
CA ASP A 47 -7.09 -5.76 -5.98
C ASP A 47 -8.62 -5.61 -5.84
N GLN A 48 -9.10 -4.85 -4.84
CA GLN A 48 -10.54 -4.60 -4.66
C GLN A 48 -11.14 -3.69 -5.76
N PHE A 49 -10.27 -3.11 -6.58
CA PHE A 49 -10.42 -2.40 -7.85
C PHE A 49 -11.09 -3.20 -8.96
N GLU A 50 -10.28 -4.11 -9.45
CA GLU A 50 -10.42 -4.73 -10.74
C GLU A 50 -9.36 -5.83 -10.88
N THR A 51 -9.43 -6.55 -11.98
CA THR A 51 -8.29 -7.30 -12.53
C THR A 51 -7.83 -6.57 -13.78
N THR A 52 -6.56 -6.19 -13.85
CA THR A 52 -6.02 -5.41 -14.97
C THR A 52 -4.62 -5.86 -15.39
N GLY A 53 -4.37 -5.79 -16.70
CA GLY A 53 -3.03 -5.92 -17.26
C GLY A 53 -2.25 -4.60 -17.12
N ALA A 54 -0.99 -4.70 -16.71
CA ALA A 54 -0.07 -3.58 -16.56
C ALA A 54 1.35 -3.96 -17.02
N ILE A 55 2.19 -2.96 -17.22
CA ILE A 55 3.61 -3.14 -17.56
C ILE A 55 4.43 -2.31 -16.58
N ALA A 56 5.30 -2.95 -15.80
CA ALA A 56 6.31 -2.25 -15.02
C ALA A 56 7.45 -1.81 -15.96
N ILE A 57 7.84 -0.55 -15.86
CA ILE A 57 8.79 0.08 -16.82
C ILE A 57 10.07 0.60 -16.20
N ARG A 58 10.11 0.82 -14.88
CA ARG A 58 11.32 1.21 -14.13
C ARG A 58 11.06 1.30 -12.63
N PRO A 59 12.05 1.04 -11.77
CA PRO A 59 12.03 1.43 -10.36
C PRO A 59 11.99 2.95 -10.22
N VAL A 60 11.18 3.46 -9.30
CA VAL A 60 11.03 4.92 -9.07
C VAL A 60 11.03 5.29 -7.59
N ILE A 61 10.72 4.35 -6.69
CA ILE A 61 10.70 4.58 -5.24
C ILE A 61 11.34 3.38 -4.53
N ILE A 62 12.10 3.67 -3.48
CA ILE A 62 12.54 2.69 -2.48
C ILE A 62 11.94 3.06 -1.13
N CYS A 63 11.47 2.07 -0.36
CA CYS A 63 10.88 2.26 0.96
C CYS A 63 11.61 1.42 1.99
N ASN A 64 12.08 2.06 3.06
CA ASN A 64 12.77 1.43 4.18
C ASN A 64 11.87 1.45 5.42
N PRO A 65 11.87 0.38 6.23
CA PRO A 65 11.19 0.41 7.52
C PRO A 65 11.81 1.51 8.40
N VAL A 66 10.99 2.22 9.16
CA VAL A 66 11.42 3.38 9.97
C VAL A 66 10.81 3.30 11.36
N SER A 67 11.60 3.70 12.37
CA SER A 67 11.08 3.93 13.71
C SER A 67 10.33 5.26 13.77
N LYS A 68 8.99 5.22 13.88
CA LYS A 68 8.21 6.43 14.13
C LYS A 68 8.25 6.78 15.63
N ASN A 69 8.79 7.95 15.97
CA ASN A 69 8.84 8.46 17.35
C ASN A 69 9.48 7.50 18.37
N GLY A 70 10.47 6.71 17.95
CA GLY A 70 11.11 5.70 18.81
C GLY A 70 10.33 4.38 18.93
N GLY A 71 9.29 4.17 18.11
CA GLY A 71 8.58 2.90 17.99
C GLY A 71 9.46 1.77 17.42
N PRO A 72 9.06 0.51 17.60
CA PRO A 72 9.82 -0.64 17.14
C PRO A 72 9.82 -0.75 15.60
N ILE A 73 10.85 -1.41 15.07
CA ILE A 73 10.85 -1.95 13.71
C ILE A 73 10.73 -3.47 13.84
N ASN A 74 9.60 -4.02 13.44
CA ASN A 74 9.26 -5.44 13.55
C ASN A 74 9.99 -6.27 12.48
N ASN A 75 10.06 -5.78 11.23
CA ASN A 75 10.72 -6.47 10.12
C ASN A 75 11.83 -5.58 9.53
N PRO A 76 13.02 -5.52 10.16
CA PRO A 76 14.09 -4.62 9.73
C PRO A 76 14.65 -4.92 8.33
N PHE A 77 14.42 -6.14 7.81
CA PHE A 77 14.91 -6.58 6.50
C PHE A 77 13.84 -6.53 5.40
N LEU A 78 12.59 -6.18 5.74
CA LEU A 78 11.52 -6.06 4.75
C LEU A 78 11.54 -4.65 4.16
N HIS A 79 12.16 -4.49 2.99
CA HIS A 79 12.11 -3.25 2.21
C HIS A 79 11.12 -3.39 1.06
N TYR A 80 10.80 -2.28 0.40
CA TYR A 80 10.06 -2.31 -0.86
C TYR A 80 10.75 -1.51 -1.95
N VAL A 81 10.70 -2.05 -3.17
CA VAL A 81 10.96 -1.30 -4.40
C VAL A 81 9.64 -1.11 -5.13
N CYS A 82 9.28 0.15 -5.41
CA CYS A 82 8.12 0.46 -6.24
C CYS A 82 8.54 0.85 -7.65
N SER A 83 7.98 0.13 -8.62
CA SER A 83 8.20 0.35 -10.03
C SER A 83 7.02 1.10 -10.64
N GLN A 84 7.30 2.07 -11.50
CA GLN A 84 6.27 2.74 -12.27
C GLN A 84 5.62 1.75 -13.21
N THR A 85 4.29 1.81 -13.30
CA THR A 85 3.49 1.00 -14.21
C THR A 85 2.78 1.87 -15.25
N ILE A 86 2.53 1.25 -16.40
CA ILE A 86 1.61 1.74 -17.43
C ILE A 86 0.56 0.67 -17.71
N ASN A 87 -0.61 1.09 -18.18
CA ASN A 87 -1.65 0.14 -18.57
C ASN A 87 -1.22 -0.65 -19.81
N ALA A 88 -1.61 -1.92 -19.86
CA ALA A 88 -1.51 -2.70 -21.09
C ALA A 88 -2.35 -2.05 -22.22
N ARG A 89 -2.00 -2.38 -23.46
CA ARG A 89 -2.74 -1.88 -24.62
C ARG A 89 -4.16 -2.42 -24.61
N GLY A 90 -5.14 -1.55 -24.83
CA GLY A 90 -6.56 -1.93 -24.91
C GLY A 90 -7.25 -2.08 -23.54
N THR A 91 -6.59 -1.74 -22.43
CA THR A 91 -7.23 -1.71 -21.12
C THR A 91 -8.41 -0.74 -21.11
N PRO A 92 -9.63 -1.15 -20.68
CA PRO A 92 -10.81 -0.28 -20.59
C PRO A 92 -10.60 0.93 -19.68
N ALA A 93 -11.50 1.91 -19.73
CA ALA A 93 -11.50 3.02 -18.77
C ALA A 93 -11.64 2.50 -17.33
N PHE A 94 -11.07 3.22 -16.36
CA PHE A 94 -11.19 2.88 -14.95
C PHE A 94 -12.53 3.34 -14.39
N GLU A 95 -13.21 2.46 -13.66
CA GLU A 95 -14.44 2.82 -12.95
C GLU A 95 -14.11 3.47 -11.60
N GLN A 96 -14.39 4.77 -11.51
CA GLN A 96 -14.11 5.55 -10.31
C GLN A 96 -14.97 5.09 -9.14
N ARG A 97 -14.38 5.08 -7.94
CA ARG A 97 -15.13 4.79 -6.71
C ARG A 97 -14.55 5.49 -5.49
N THR A 98 -15.41 5.73 -4.51
CA THR A 98 -15.02 6.32 -3.24
C THR A 98 -14.66 5.22 -2.24
N VAL A 99 -13.58 5.41 -1.51
CA VAL A 99 -13.15 4.53 -0.43
C VAL A 99 -12.91 5.33 0.85
N THR A 100 -13.24 4.72 1.98
CA THR A 100 -12.91 5.25 3.31
C THR A 100 -11.70 4.51 3.85
N VAL A 101 -10.68 5.26 4.26
CA VAL A 101 -9.43 4.75 4.83
C VAL A 101 -9.32 5.26 6.26
N VAL A 102 -9.13 4.35 7.21
CA VAL A 102 -8.89 4.66 8.61
C VAL A 102 -7.45 4.29 8.93
N ASN A 103 -6.67 5.23 9.46
CA ASN A 103 -5.31 5.00 9.93
C ASN A 103 -5.03 5.83 11.20
N GLN A 104 -3.78 5.79 11.69
CA GLN A 104 -3.35 6.52 12.90
C GLN A 104 -3.50 8.05 12.82
N PHE A 105 -3.70 8.61 11.63
CA PHE A 105 -3.90 10.04 11.40
C PHE A 105 -5.38 10.42 11.25
N GLY A 106 -6.29 9.44 11.27
CA GLY A 106 -7.73 9.64 11.24
C GLY A 106 -8.43 8.85 10.14
N GLU A 107 -9.67 9.23 9.90
CA GLU A 107 -10.52 8.70 8.83
C GLU A 107 -10.54 9.66 7.64
N HIS A 108 -10.35 9.12 6.44
CA HIS A 108 -10.31 9.88 5.20
C HIS A 108 -11.13 9.20 4.11
N SER A 109 -11.93 9.99 3.39
CA SER A 109 -12.64 9.54 2.18
C SER A 109 -11.89 9.99 0.93
N PHE A 110 -11.58 9.06 0.03
CA PHE A 110 -10.86 9.31 -1.22
C PHE A 110 -11.68 8.86 -2.42
N LEU A 111 -11.73 9.69 -3.47
CA LEU A 111 -12.17 9.28 -4.79
C LEU A 111 -11.00 8.69 -5.56
N VAL A 112 -11.02 7.39 -5.81
CA VAL A 112 -10.04 6.71 -6.68
C VAL A 112 -10.41 7.04 -8.13
N ARG A 113 -9.64 7.95 -8.75
CA ARG A 113 -9.95 8.50 -10.08
C ARG A 113 -9.34 7.71 -11.23
N ASN A 114 -8.16 7.13 -10.99
CA ASN A 114 -7.33 6.47 -11.98
C ASN A 114 -6.76 5.18 -11.39
N ARG A 115 -6.28 4.28 -12.25
CA ARG A 115 -5.50 3.11 -11.85
C ARG A 115 -4.22 3.50 -11.14
N HIS A 116 -3.68 2.53 -10.40
CA HIS A 116 -2.33 2.58 -9.88
C HIS A 116 -1.33 2.96 -10.99
N ASN A 117 -0.34 3.79 -10.65
CA ASN A 117 0.77 4.13 -11.53
C ASN A 117 2.10 3.54 -11.04
N THR A 118 2.04 2.74 -9.97
CA THR A 118 3.17 2.07 -9.37
C THR A 118 2.73 0.72 -8.81
N VAL A 119 3.67 -0.23 -8.76
CA VAL A 119 3.54 -1.50 -8.02
C VAL A 119 4.75 -1.64 -7.10
N CYS A 120 4.54 -1.91 -5.82
CA CYS A 120 5.58 -2.10 -4.83
C CYS A 120 5.74 -3.59 -4.52
N VAL A 121 6.98 -4.09 -4.58
CA VAL A 121 7.30 -5.48 -4.26
C VAL A 121 8.31 -5.55 -3.12
N PRO A 122 8.24 -6.58 -2.24
CA PRO A 122 9.25 -6.82 -1.22
C PRO A 122 10.65 -6.93 -1.82
N SER A 123 11.63 -6.41 -1.11
CA SER A 123 13.04 -6.41 -1.52
C SER A 123 13.96 -6.51 -0.31
N LEU A 124 15.16 -7.05 -0.53
CA LEU A 124 16.27 -7.02 0.43
C LEU A 124 17.23 -5.88 0.06
N LYS A 125 17.89 -5.31 1.07
CA LYS A 125 19.02 -4.39 0.89
C LYS A 125 20.31 -5.15 1.18
N PHE A 126 21.27 -5.09 0.25
CA PHE A 126 22.64 -5.53 0.46
C PHE A 126 23.56 -4.31 0.53
N GLU A 127 24.58 -4.36 1.39
CA GLU A 127 25.65 -3.35 1.39
C GLU A 127 26.74 -3.75 0.39
N ASP A 128 27.37 -2.76 -0.25
CA ASP A 128 28.44 -3.02 -1.21
C ASP A 128 29.57 -3.81 -0.52
N GLY A 129 29.79 -5.06 -0.96
CA GLY A 129 30.82 -5.96 -0.43
C GLY A 129 30.31 -7.19 0.33
N ASP A 130 29.01 -7.30 0.60
CA ASP A 130 28.42 -8.51 1.17
C ASP A 130 28.00 -9.47 0.04
N ASN A 131 28.79 -10.52 -0.19
CA ASN A 131 28.64 -11.44 -1.33
C ASN A 131 27.55 -12.49 -1.08
N GLY A 132 26.41 -12.09 -0.49
CA GLY A 132 25.14 -12.82 -0.53
C GLY A 132 25.14 -14.29 -0.09
N THR A 133 26.08 -14.73 0.75
CA THR A 133 26.03 -16.06 1.34
C THR A 133 25.17 -16.00 2.60
N ALA A 134 23.92 -16.43 2.48
CA ALA A 134 23.09 -16.75 3.62
C ALA A 134 23.77 -17.85 4.46
N GLU A 135 24.06 -17.56 5.73
CA GLU A 135 24.25 -18.57 6.77
C GLU A 135 22.89 -18.97 7.38
#